data_AF-A0A0L6VFN0-F1
#
_entry.id   AF-A0A0L6VFN0-F1
#
_cell.length_a   1.000
_cell.length_b   1.000
_cell.length_c   1.000
_cell.angle_alpha   90.00
_cell.angle_beta   90.00
_cell.angle_gamma   90.00
#
_symmetry.space_group_name_H-M   'P 1'
#
loop_
_entity.id
_entity.type
_entity.pdbx_description
1 polymer ?
#
loop_
_entity_poly.entity_id
_entity_poly.type
_entity_poly.pdbx_seq_one_letter_code
_entity_poly.pdbx_strand_id
1 'polypeptide(L)'
;MAISKANRVPSKKVQKAADNAEAARNKATAKAAKEMVKAVEKAVSSTQFMWTEATLFELLAFIKMLKDENNKVSRQPGFTTFTKIVLQNKNSKEVFPLLAKLENNTLM
;
A
#
# COMPACT_ATOMS: atom_id res chain seq x y z
N MET A 1 17.27 -28.55 -69.89
CA MET A 1 16.82 -27.35 -69.15
C MET A 1 16.53 -27.80 -67.72
N ALA A 2 17.42 -27.52 -66.76
CA ALA A 2 17.25 -27.91 -65.36
C ALA A 2 17.44 -26.65 -64.50
N ILE A 3 16.36 -26.18 -63.88
CA ILE A 3 16.38 -24.99 -63.01
C ILE A 3 16.70 -25.43 -61.58
N SER A 4 17.72 -24.78 -61.03
CA SER A 4 18.34 -24.93 -59.73
C SER A 4 17.37 -24.75 -58.56
N LYS A 5 17.36 -25.69 -57.61
CA LYS A 5 16.72 -25.53 -56.30
C LYS A 5 17.57 -24.62 -55.42
N ALA A 6 17.24 -23.33 -55.41
CA ALA A 6 17.84 -22.36 -54.49
C ALA A 6 17.39 -22.61 -53.03
N ASN A 7 18.35 -23.05 -52.22
CA ASN A 7 18.63 -22.64 -50.84
C ASN A 7 17.46 -22.04 -50.01
N ARG A 8 16.57 -22.88 -49.46
CA ARG A 8 15.45 -22.47 -48.55
C ARG A 8 15.70 -22.71 -47.06
N VAL A 9 16.94 -22.98 -46.66
CA VAL A 9 17.28 -23.40 -45.28
C VAL A 9 17.77 -22.27 -44.35
N PRO A 10 18.43 -21.17 -44.80
CA PRO A 10 18.97 -20.18 -43.86
C PRO A 10 17.90 -19.27 -43.24
N SER A 11 16.81 -18.93 -43.95
CA SER A 11 15.83 -17.94 -43.47
C SER A 11 15.00 -18.40 -42.27
N LYS A 12 14.69 -19.69 -42.14
CA LYS A 12 13.89 -20.21 -41.00
C LYS A 12 14.65 -20.19 -39.67
N LYS A 13 15.97 -20.38 -39.70
CA LYS A 13 16.82 -20.37 -38.50
C LYS A 13 17.05 -18.94 -38.00
N VAL A 14 17.22 -17.99 -38.92
CA VAL A 14 17.38 -16.57 -38.61
C VAL A 14 16.09 -16.00 -38.00
N GLN A 15 14.93 -16.33 -38.57
CA GLN A 15 13.63 -15.90 -38.03
C GLN A 15 13.42 -16.41 -36.59
N LYS A 16 13.66 -17.70 -36.35
CA LYS A 16 13.53 -18.30 -35.02
C LYS A 16 14.48 -17.67 -33.99
N ALA A 17 15.68 -17.26 -34.40
CA ALA A 17 16.62 -16.56 -33.54
C ALA A 17 16.13 -15.15 -33.18
N ALA A 18 15.51 -14.45 -34.13
CA ALA A 18 14.89 -13.15 -33.89
C ALA A 18 13.69 -13.25 -32.93
N ASP A 19 12.79 -14.22 -33.16
CA ASP A 19 11.61 -14.44 -32.31
C ASP A 19 12.02 -14.79 -30.86
N ASN A 20 13.06 -15.62 -30.70
CA ASN A 20 13.60 -15.96 -29.38
C ASN A 20 14.26 -14.76 -28.69
N ALA A 21 14.95 -13.89 -29.44
CA ALA A 21 15.55 -12.68 -28.89
C ALA A 21 14.48 -11.68 -28.44
N GLU A 22 13.39 -11.56 -29.17
CA GLU A 22 12.23 -10.74 -28.80
C GLU A 22 11.53 -11.30 -27.55
N ALA A 23 11.28 -12.61 -27.51
CA ALA A 23 10.71 -13.27 -26.34
C ALA A 23 11.60 -13.10 -25.09
N ALA A 24 12.93 -13.17 -25.25
CA ALA A 24 13.87 -12.94 -24.16
C ALA A 24 13.82 -11.49 -23.65
N ARG A 25 13.71 -10.51 -24.56
CA ARG A 25 13.54 -9.09 -24.21
C ARG A 25 12.24 -8.89 -23.44
N ASN A 26 11.11 -9.36 -23.96
CA ASN A 26 9.80 -9.21 -23.32
C ASN A 26 9.77 -9.85 -21.93
N LYS A 27 10.41 -11.01 -21.75
CA LYS A 27 10.55 -11.66 -20.44
C LYS A 27 11.41 -10.84 -19.48
N ALA A 28 12.49 -10.24 -19.96
CA ALA A 28 13.34 -9.37 -19.14
C ALA A 28 12.58 -8.12 -18.67
N THR A 29 11.82 -7.48 -19.58
CA THR A 29 11.00 -6.30 -19.25
C THR A 29 9.89 -6.65 -18.26
N ALA A 30 9.19 -7.77 -18.48
CA ALA A 30 8.15 -8.24 -17.57
C ALA A 30 8.70 -8.57 -16.17
N LYS A 31 9.90 -9.17 -16.11
CA LYS A 31 10.59 -9.43 -14.83
C LYS A 31 10.95 -8.12 -14.13
N ALA A 32 11.52 -7.16 -14.84
CA ALA A 32 11.87 -5.85 -14.27
C ALA A 32 10.64 -5.11 -13.72
N ALA A 33 9.54 -5.09 -14.47
CA ALA A 33 8.28 -4.50 -14.03
C ALA A 33 7.73 -5.20 -12.76
N LYS A 34 7.79 -6.53 -12.70
CA LYS A 34 7.34 -7.29 -11.54
C LYS A 34 8.21 -7.04 -10.29
N GLU A 35 9.52 -6.94 -10.45
CA GLU A 35 10.43 -6.60 -9.35
C GLU A 35 10.19 -5.16 -8.86
N MET A 36 9.88 -4.22 -9.75
CA MET A 36 9.49 -2.85 -9.38
C MET A 36 8.20 -2.83 -8.55
N VAL A 37 7.16 -3.55 -9.00
CA VAL A 37 5.90 -3.66 -8.24
C VAL A 37 6.15 -4.29 -6.87
N LYS A 38 6.92 -5.37 -6.81
CA LYS A 38 7.26 -6.04 -5.55
C LYS A 38 8.09 -5.14 -4.62
N ALA A 39 8.97 -4.31 -5.17
CA ALA A 39 9.74 -3.33 -4.39
C ALA A 39 8.83 -2.23 -3.82
N VAL A 40 7.85 -1.77 -4.60
CA VAL A 40 6.83 -0.81 -4.14
C VAL A 40 5.96 -1.43 -3.06
N GLU A 41 5.45 -2.66 -3.25
CA GLU A 41 4.66 -3.38 -2.24
C GLU A 41 5.44 -3.60 -0.94
N LYS A 42 6.73 -3.94 -1.05
CA LYS A 42 7.60 -4.14 0.12
C LYS A 42 7.96 -2.82 0.81
N ALA A 43 8.05 -1.72 0.07
CA ALA A 43 8.20 -0.40 0.64
C ALA A 43 6.92 0.04 1.37
N VAL A 44 5.75 -0.21 0.79
CA VAL A 44 4.45 0.08 1.41
C VAL A 44 4.24 -0.74 2.69
N SER A 45 4.65 -2.02 2.73
CA SER A 45 4.56 -2.82 3.94
C SER A 45 5.49 -2.33 5.06
N SER A 46 6.63 -1.72 4.73
CA SER A 46 7.52 -1.11 5.73
C SER A 46 7.00 0.19 6.34
N THR A 47 5.98 0.79 5.72
CA THR A 47 5.32 2.02 6.20
C THR A 47 4.09 1.72 7.08
N GLN A 48 3.73 0.45 7.26
CA GLN A 48 2.55 0.08 8.05
C GLN A 48 2.78 0.35 9.54
N PHE A 49 1.80 0.98 10.17
CA PHE A 49 1.81 1.24 11.60
C PHE A 49 1.85 -0.10 12.37
N MET A 50 2.89 -0.30 13.17
CA MET A 50 3.02 -1.51 13.98
C MET A 50 2.13 -1.41 15.23
N TRP A 51 1.12 -2.26 15.29
CA TRP A 51 0.32 -2.48 16.50
C TRP A 51 1.13 -3.27 17.53
N THR A 52 1.74 -2.55 18.46
CA THR A 52 2.37 -3.08 19.66
C THR A 52 1.41 -3.01 20.85
N GLU A 53 1.68 -3.78 21.89
CA GLU A 53 0.92 -3.69 23.14
C GLU A 53 0.85 -2.25 23.69
N ALA A 54 1.96 -1.51 23.65
CA ALA A 54 2.00 -0.10 24.05
C ALA A 54 1.06 0.78 23.20
N THR A 55 1.04 0.59 21.88
CA THR A 55 0.13 1.34 21.00
C THR A 55 -1.34 1.02 21.27
N LEU A 56 -1.66 -0.23 21.64
CA LEU A 56 -3.01 -0.63 22.00
C LEU A 56 -3.44 -0.02 23.35
N PHE A 57 -2.52 0.08 24.32
CA PHE A 57 -2.79 0.76 25.59
C PHE A 57 -3.02 2.26 25.40
N GLU A 58 -2.22 2.94 24.58
CA GLU A 58 -2.47 4.33 24.23
C GLU A 58 -3.81 4.50 23.51
N LEU A 59 -4.16 3.62 22.56
CA LEU A 59 -5.45 3.63 21.90
C LEU A 59 -6.60 3.49 22.92
N LEU A 60 -6.48 2.55 23.86
CA LEU A 60 -7.48 2.35 24.90
C LEU A 60 -7.64 3.61 25.78
N ALA A 61 -6.53 4.24 26.17
CA ALA A 61 -6.54 5.47 26.95
C ALA A 61 -7.17 6.63 26.17
N PHE A 62 -6.85 6.75 24.87
CA PHE A 62 -7.45 7.74 23.97
C PHE A 62 -8.96 7.58 23.84
N ILE A 63 -9.44 6.36 23.57
CA ILE A 63 -10.88 6.08 23.45
C ILE A 63 -11.61 6.32 24.78
N LYS A 64 -11.01 5.98 25.93
CA LYS A 64 -11.59 6.28 27.25
C LYS A 64 -11.74 7.78 27.47
N MET A 65 -10.71 8.56 27.16
CA MET A 65 -10.75 10.03 27.27
C MET A 65 -11.87 10.63 26.40
N LEU A 66 -11.97 10.19 25.14
CA LEU A 66 -13.06 10.65 24.25
C LEU A 66 -14.44 10.25 24.73
N LYS A 67 -14.58 9.06 25.34
CA LYS A 67 -15.86 8.59 25.90
C LYS A 67 -16.27 9.45 27.09
N ASP A 68 -15.32 9.84 27.94
CA ASP A 68 -15.57 10.71 29.09
C ASP A 68 -15.93 12.13 28.64
N GLU A 69 -15.29 12.65 27.60
CA GLU A 69 -15.69 13.92 26.96
C GLU A 69 -17.10 13.80 26.38
N ASN A 70 -17.37 12.77 25.59
CA ASN A 70 -18.68 12.52 24.99
C ASN A 70 -19.79 12.42 26.04
N ASN A 71 -19.54 11.77 27.18
CA ASN A 71 -20.48 11.67 28.29
C ASN A 71 -20.82 13.02 28.94
N LYS A 72 -19.91 14.01 28.87
CA LYS A 72 -20.15 15.37 29.39
C LYS A 72 -21.01 16.17 28.42
N VAL A 73 -20.72 16.10 27.12
CA VAL A 73 -21.48 16.83 26.08
C VAL A 73 -22.78 16.13 25.66
N SER A 74 -22.93 14.82 25.89
CA SER A 74 -24.15 14.08 25.54
C SER A 74 -25.38 14.53 26.32
N ARG A 75 -25.17 15.20 27.45
CA ARG A 75 -26.21 15.74 28.32
C ARG A 75 -26.70 17.13 27.88
N GLN A 76 -26.08 17.73 26.86
CA GLN A 76 -26.45 19.06 26.39
C GLN A 76 -27.37 19.01 25.15
N PRO A 77 -28.28 19.98 24.99
CA PRO A 77 -29.07 20.12 23.76
C PRO A 77 -28.15 20.33 22.55
N GLY A 78 -28.37 19.59 21.46
CA GLY A 78 -27.48 19.62 20.29
C GLY A 78 -26.37 18.56 20.31
N PHE A 79 -26.69 17.35 20.78
CA PHE A 79 -25.82 16.19 20.90
C PHE A 79 -24.78 16.09 19.77
N THR A 80 -23.51 16.16 20.15
CA THR A 80 -22.39 15.92 19.24
C THR A 80 -22.14 14.42 19.16
N THR A 81 -22.16 13.84 17.97
CA THR A 81 -21.87 12.42 17.79
C THR A 81 -20.43 12.12 18.18
N PHE A 82 -20.21 10.94 18.76
CA PHE A 82 -18.87 10.48 19.16
C PHE A 82 -17.86 10.60 18.02
N THR A 83 -18.27 10.26 16.79
CA THR A 83 -17.46 10.40 15.58
C THR A 83 -16.94 11.82 15.37
N LYS A 84 -17.79 12.83 15.61
CA LYS A 84 -17.43 14.25 15.47
C LYS A 84 -16.42 14.67 16.54
N ILE A 85 -16.52 14.14 17.76
CA ILE A 85 -15.56 14.40 18.85
C ILE A 85 -14.18 13.82 18.51
N VAL A 86 -14.13 12.59 18.00
CA VAL A 86 -12.86 11.95 17.56
C VAL A 86 -12.18 12.79 16.47
N LEU A 87 -12.93 13.28 15.48
CA LEU A 87 -12.39 14.10 14.39
C LEU A 87 -11.92 15.50 14.84
N GLN A 88 -12.58 16.07 15.86
CA GLN A 88 -12.22 17.37 16.42
C GLN A 88 -10.98 17.31 17.32
N ASN A 89 -10.66 16.15 17.89
CA ASN A 89 -9.51 15.98 18.77
C ASN A 89 -8.20 15.83 17.96
N LYS A 90 -7.73 16.95 17.39
CA LYS A 90 -6.47 17.05 16.63
C LYS A 90 -5.23 17.13 17.53
N ASN A 91 -5.41 17.50 18.80
CA ASN A 91 -4.33 17.72 19.77
C ASN A 91 -3.89 16.43 20.49
N SER A 92 -4.56 15.31 20.22
CA SER A 92 -4.25 14.00 20.80
C SER A 92 -2.82 13.53 20.53
N LYS A 93 -2.13 14.11 19.53
CA LYS A 93 -0.76 13.75 19.16
C LYS A 93 0.28 14.10 20.21
N GLU A 94 0.04 15.12 21.03
CA GLU A 94 0.95 15.50 22.12
C GLU A 94 0.78 14.57 23.34
N VAL A 95 -0.43 14.07 23.56
CA VAL A 95 -0.79 13.21 24.69
C VAL A 95 -0.57 11.72 24.38
N PHE A 96 -0.75 11.33 23.12
CA PHE A 96 -0.61 9.96 22.62
C PHE A 96 0.40 9.91 21.47
N PRO A 97 1.71 10.06 21.77
CA PRO A 97 2.76 10.16 20.76
C PRO A 97 2.92 8.87 19.94
N LEU A 98 2.54 7.71 20.46
CA LEU A 98 2.56 6.47 19.67
C LEU A 98 1.43 6.48 18.64
N LEU A 99 0.26 7.03 18.98
CA LEU A 99 -0.83 7.25 18.03
C LEU A 99 -0.56 8.41 17.07
N ALA A 100 0.31 9.36 17.41
CA ALA A 100 0.65 10.49 16.53
C ALA A 100 1.28 10.07 15.19
N LYS A 101 1.93 8.90 15.19
CA LYS A 101 2.49 8.26 13.99
C LYS A 101 1.41 7.61 13.11
N LEU A 102 0.19 7.46 13.62
CA LEU A 102 -0.98 7.03 12.88
C LEU A 102 -1.65 8.27 12.29
N GLU A 103 -1.95 8.26 10.99
CA GLU A 103 -2.83 9.27 10.43
C GLU A 103 -4.24 9.07 11.02
N ASN A 104 -4.89 10.14 11.46
CA ASN A 104 -6.22 10.05 12.10
C ASN A 104 -7.27 9.35 11.22
N ASN A 105 -7.06 9.32 9.90
CA ASN A 105 -7.91 8.63 8.93
C ASN A 105 -7.82 7.09 9.00
N THR A 106 -6.85 6.54 9.74
CA THR A 106 -6.69 5.10 9.94
C THR A 106 -7.51 4.58 11.14
N LEU A 107 -8.02 5.47 11.99
CA LEU A 107 -8.82 5.12 13.18
C LEU A 107 -10.35 5.14 12.92
N MET A 108 -10.77 5.44 11.70
CA MET A 108 -12.17 5.58 11.25
C MET A 108 -12.40 4.73 10.01
#